data_AF-A0A560HKF1-F1
#
_entry.id   AF-A0A560HKF1-F1
#
_cell.length_a   1.000
_cell.length_b   1.000
_cell.length_c   1.000
_cell.angle_alpha   90.00
_cell.angle_beta   90.00
_cell.angle_gamma   90.00
#
_symmetry.space_group_name_H-M   'P 1'
#
loop_
_entity.id
_entity.type
_entity.pdbx_description
1 polymer ?
#
loop_
_entity_poly.entity_id
_entity_poly.type
_entity_poly.pdbx_seq_one_letter_code
_entity_poly.pdbx_strand_id
1 'polypeptide(L)'
;MRTALAAQGVTLLERDEAIVHGIRFLGCTLWTDVRLFAGDDLAQVRSDATTLVGDRYSPRMTDYHAIRVAAGGYRKLRPLDTATVHQRSVTWLQERLAAPHNGPTVVVTHHAPSARCLPQGAAEDRFSAAYASRLDWLVEESGAAAWCYGHVHEPPAEEIRIGRTRLVSNPRGYGGGKGRDGLNRRFDEYEVGLVV
;
A
#
# COMPACT_ATOMS: atom_id res chain seq x y z
N MET A 1 -13.72 13.13 13.08
CA MET A 1 -12.29 12.90 12.75
C MET A 1 -11.83 13.74 11.56
N ARG A 2 -12.33 13.50 10.33
CA ARG A 2 -11.91 14.26 9.12
C ARG A 2 -11.98 15.78 9.27
N THR A 3 -13.10 16.32 9.73
CA THR A 3 -13.28 17.77 9.95
C THR A 3 -12.29 18.35 10.96
N ALA A 4 -11.96 17.58 12.02
CA ALA A 4 -11.02 18.02 13.05
C ALA A 4 -9.56 18.02 12.57
N LEU A 5 -9.20 17.09 11.68
CA LEU A 5 -7.88 17.05 11.02
C LEU A 5 -7.74 18.19 9.99
N ALA A 6 -8.79 18.43 9.20
CA ALA A 6 -8.79 19.50 8.20
C ALA A 6 -8.59 20.89 8.85
N ALA A 7 -9.19 21.12 10.03
CA ALA A 7 -8.99 22.34 10.81
C ALA A 7 -7.52 22.55 11.26
N GLN A 8 -6.70 21.50 11.24
CA GLN A 8 -5.27 21.52 11.56
C GLN A 8 -4.39 21.49 10.29
N GLY A 9 -4.99 21.66 9.10
CA GLY A 9 -4.27 21.58 7.83
C GLY A 9 -3.92 20.15 7.40
N VAL A 10 -4.54 19.13 8.00
CA VAL A 10 -4.30 17.72 7.66
C VAL A 10 -5.45 17.17 6.80
N THR A 11 -5.12 16.75 5.58
CA THR A 11 -6.08 16.10 4.68
C THR A 11 -5.90 14.59 4.74
N LEU A 12 -6.93 13.87 5.21
CA LEU A 12 -6.93 12.41 5.23
C LEU A 12 -7.38 11.86 3.87
N LEU A 13 -6.49 11.16 3.16
CA LEU A 13 -6.82 10.53 1.89
C LEU A 13 -7.11 9.03 2.08
N GLU A 14 -8.39 8.65 2.04
CA GLU A 14 -8.81 7.24 2.03
C GLU A 14 -10.00 7.09 1.08
N ARG A 15 -9.70 6.69 -0.16
CA ARG A 15 -10.57 6.85 -1.34
C ARG A 15 -11.05 8.30 -1.46
N ASP A 16 -10.09 9.22 -1.35
CA ASP A 16 -10.34 10.66 -1.40
C ASP A 16 -9.26 11.37 -2.22
N GLU A 17 -9.58 12.60 -2.60
CA GLU A 17 -8.83 13.42 -3.55
C GLU A 17 -8.49 14.79 -2.95
N ALA A 18 -7.31 15.31 -3.26
CA ALA A 18 -6.93 16.68 -2.94
C ALA A 18 -6.17 17.32 -4.10
N ILE A 19 -6.39 18.62 -4.32
CA ILE A 19 -5.64 19.40 -5.30
C ILE A 19 -4.77 20.40 -4.56
N VAL A 20 -3.46 20.33 -4.78
CA VAL A 20 -2.48 21.23 -4.18
C VAL A 20 -1.62 21.83 -5.30
N HIS A 21 -1.65 23.14 -5.46
CA HIS A 21 -0.93 23.86 -6.53
C HIS A 21 -1.15 23.27 -7.94
N GLY A 22 -2.39 22.83 -8.25
CA GLY A 22 -2.75 22.23 -9.54
C GLY A 22 -2.39 20.75 -9.71
N ILE A 23 -1.71 20.15 -8.73
CA ILE A 23 -1.40 18.72 -8.70
C ILE A 23 -2.54 17.98 -8.02
N ARG A 24 -3.08 16.95 -8.68
CA ARG A 24 -4.12 16.08 -8.10
C ARG A 24 -3.48 14.93 -7.36
N PHE A 25 -3.82 14.77 -6.09
CA PHE A 25 -3.45 13.65 -5.25
C PHE A 25 -4.66 12.73 -5.06
N LEU A 26 -4.51 11.46 -5.44
CA LEU A 26 -5.49 10.41 -5.18
C LEU A 26 -4.93 9.48 -4.12
N GLY A 27 -5.61 9.33 -2.97
CA GLY A 27 -5.07 8.53 -1.88
C GLY A 27 -6.02 7.49 -1.31
N CYS A 28 -5.47 6.31 -1.02
CA CYS A 28 -6.14 5.23 -0.31
C CYS A 28 -5.15 4.29 0.37
N THR A 29 -5.57 3.57 1.40
CA THR A 29 -4.71 2.59 2.10
C THR A 29 -4.26 1.46 1.16
N LEU A 30 -5.11 1.11 0.18
CA LEU A 30 -4.89 0.02 -0.78
C LEU A 30 -4.50 -1.30 -0.10
N TRP A 31 -5.18 -1.70 0.97
CA TRP A 31 -5.03 -3.04 1.58
C TRP A 31 -4.87 -4.15 0.54
N THR A 32 -4.12 -5.21 0.81
CA THR A 32 -3.96 -6.29 -0.19
C THR A 32 -5.17 -7.22 -0.27
N ASP A 33 -5.34 -7.84 -1.43
CA ASP A 33 -6.28 -8.94 -1.69
C ASP A 33 -5.65 -10.33 -1.52
N VAL A 34 -4.35 -10.38 -1.14
CA VAL A 34 -3.54 -11.60 -0.98
C VAL A 34 -3.37 -12.38 -2.29
N ARG A 35 -3.59 -11.76 -3.45
CA ARG A 35 -3.49 -12.42 -4.77
C ARG A 35 -2.14 -12.23 -5.46
N LEU A 36 -1.18 -11.56 -4.80
CA LEU A 36 0.11 -11.19 -5.39
C LEU A 36 0.76 -12.35 -6.17
N PHE A 37 0.85 -13.53 -5.53
CA PHE A 37 1.47 -14.72 -6.11
C PHE A 37 0.47 -15.75 -6.64
N ALA A 38 -0.67 -15.89 -5.96
CA ALA A 38 -1.70 -16.88 -6.29
C ALA A 38 -2.53 -16.51 -7.53
N GLY A 39 -2.62 -15.22 -7.87
CA GLY A 39 -3.49 -14.72 -8.92
C GLY A 39 -4.94 -15.13 -8.69
N ASP A 40 -5.46 -15.97 -9.58
CA ASP A 40 -6.85 -16.45 -9.55
C ASP A 40 -7.02 -17.85 -8.95
N ASP A 41 -5.93 -18.50 -8.52
CA ASP A 41 -6.00 -19.76 -7.79
C ASP A 41 -6.52 -19.52 -6.36
N LEU A 42 -7.82 -19.72 -6.16
CA LEU A 42 -8.49 -19.51 -4.88
C LEU A 42 -8.00 -20.46 -3.77
N ALA A 43 -7.51 -21.66 -4.12
CA ALA A 43 -6.95 -22.56 -3.13
C ALA A 43 -5.63 -22.01 -2.60
N GLN A 44 -4.78 -21.52 -3.51
CA GLN A 44 -3.52 -20.88 -3.13
C GLN A 44 -3.75 -19.54 -2.40
N VAL A 45 -4.72 -18.71 -2.81
CA VAL A 45 -5.07 -17.48 -2.09
C VAL A 45 -5.45 -17.79 -0.64
N ARG A 46 -6.24 -18.85 -0.39
CA ARG A 46 -6.59 -19.27 0.97
C ARG A 46 -5.38 -19.75 1.77
N SER A 47 -4.45 -20.45 1.12
CA SER A 47 -3.20 -20.90 1.74
C SER A 47 -2.31 -19.71 2.14
N ASP A 48 -2.12 -18.76 1.23
CA ASP A 48 -1.34 -17.54 1.45
C ASP A 48 -1.99 -16.70 2.55
N ALA A 49 -3.33 -16.52 2.53
CA ALA A 49 -4.08 -15.81 3.56
C ALA A 49 -3.95 -16.46 4.95
N THR A 50 -3.99 -17.80 5.03
CA THR A 50 -3.76 -18.54 6.28
C THR A 50 -2.36 -18.29 6.80
N THR A 51 -1.37 -18.29 5.90
CA THR A 51 0.02 -17.98 6.20
C THR A 51 0.20 -16.54 6.72
N LEU A 52 -0.55 -15.56 6.20
CA LEU A 52 -0.48 -14.18 6.70
C LEU A 52 -1.02 -14.03 8.13
N VAL A 53 -2.13 -14.71 8.43
CA VAL A 53 -2.74 -14.67 9.76
C VAL A 53 -1.87 -15.42 10.77
N GLY A 54 -1.33 -16.56 10.37
CA GLY A 54 -0.69 -17.49 11.29
C GLY A 54 -1.71 -18.12 12.26
N ASP A 55 -1.21 -18.69 13.35
CA ASP A 55 -2.07 -19.27 14.39
C ASP A 55 -2.04 -18.45 15.68
N ARG A 56 -2.76 -18.92 16.71
CA ARG A 56 -2.88 -18.20 17.98
C ARG A 56 -1.57 -18.12 18.78
N TYR A 57 -0.62 -19.01 18.51
CA TYR A 57 0.67 -19.13 19.16
C TYR A 57 1.81 -18.55 18.30
N SER A 58 1.61 -18.45 16.99
CA SER A 58 2.55 -17.87 16.03
C SER A 58 1.82 -16.90 15.08
N PRO A 59 1.38 -15.73 15.59
CA PRO A 59 0.80 -14.70 14.74
C PRO A 59 1.88 -14.13 13.83
N ARG A 60 1.58 -13.97 12.54
CA ARG A 60 2.57 -13.44 11.58
C ARG A 60 2.35 -11.96 11.27
N MET A 61 1.20 -11.58 10.71
CA MET A 61 0.89 -10.17 10.44
C MET A 61 0.07 -9.54 11.57
N THR A 62 0.65 -8.53 12.24
CA THR A 62 0.08 -7.87 13.41
C THR A 62 -1.33 -7.35 13.18
N ASP A 63 -1.61 -6.84 11.98
CA ASP A 63 -2.89 -6.24 11.60
C ASP A 63 -4.08 -7.17 11.83
N TYR A 64 -3.96 -8.45 11.46
CA TYR A 64 -5.02 -9.45 11.63
C TYR A 64 -5.25 -9.85 13.10
N HIS A 65 -4.37 -9.45 14.02
CA HIS A 65 -4.49 -9.74 15.46
C HIS A 65 -4.84 -8.51 16.29
N ALA A 66 -4.38 -7.33 15.89
CA ALA A 66 -4.56 -6.07 16.60
C ALA A 66 -5.83 -5.32 16.13
N ILE A 67 -6.12 -5.31 14.83
CA ILE A 67 -7.23 -4.52 14.28
C ILE A 67 -8.57 -5.23 14.58
N ARG A 68 -9.58 -4.42 14.91
CA ARG A 68 -10.96 -4.86 15.12
C ARG A 68 -11.88 -4.19 14.12
N VAL A 69 -12.75 -4.99 13.51
CA VAL A 69 -13.81 -4.51 12.61
C VAL A 69 -15.10 -4.47 13.40
N ALA A 70 -15.64 -3.27 13.62
CA ALA A 70 -16.89 -3.07 14.34
C ALA A 70 -18.10 -3.63 13.57
N ALA A 71 -18.08 -3.48 12.24
CA ALA A 71 -19.10 -4.05 11.37
C ALA A 71 -19.09 -5.59 11.45
N GLY A 72 -20.24 -6.18 11.76
CA GLY A 72 -20.37 -7.64 11.89
C GLY A 72 -19.92 -8.20 13.25
N GLY A 73 -20.10 -7.43 14.34
CA GLY A 73 -20.02 -7.96 15.71
C GLY A 73 -18.68 -7.80 16.41
N TYR A 74 -17.92 -6.75 16.10
CA TYR A 74 -16.63 -6.42 16.75
C TYR A 74 -15.66 -7.62 16.82
N ARG A 75 -15.09 -7.97 15.67
CA ARG A 75 -14.20 -9.13 15.53
C ARG A 75 -12.83 -8.74 15.00
N LYS A 76 -11.86 -9.65 15.09
CA LYS A 76 -10.56 -9.51 14.42
C LYS A 76 -10.74 -9.26 12.92
N LEU A 77 -9.87 -8.42 12.36
CA LEU A 77 -9.71 -8.24 10.92
C LEU A 77 -9.33 -9.58 10.27
N ARG A 78 -9.87 -9.86 9.09
CA ARG A 78 -9.58 -11.06 8.30
C ARG A 78 -9.10 -10.67 6.90
N PRO A 79 -8.33 -11.52 6.22
CA PRO A 79 -7.91 -11.29 4.83
C PRO A 79 -9.06 -11.00 3.85
N LEU A 80 -10.26 -11.55 4.10
CA LEU A 80 -11.44 -11.24 3.29
C LEU A 80 -11.93 -9.79 3.45
N ASP A 81 -11.74 -9.20 4.64
CA ASP A 81 -12.09 -7.79 4.87
C ASP A 81 -11.14 -6.88 4.10
N THR A 82 -9.83 -7.13 4.18
CA THR A 82 -8.81 -6.37 3.45
C THR A 82 -8.99 -6.51 1.94
N ALA A 83 -9.29 -7.71 1.44
CA ALA A 83 -9.63 -7.93 0.03
C ALA A 83 -10.90 -7.17 -0.42
N THR A 84 -11.91 -7.05 0.46
CA THR A 84 -13.11 -6.26 0.16
C THR A 84 -12.78 -4.77 0.09
N VAL A 85 -11.96 -4.26 1.01
CA VAL A 85 -11.51 -2.85 0.99
C VAL A 85 -10.56 -2.58 -0.18
N HIS A 86 -9.72 -3.55 -0.55
CA HIS A 86 -8.86 -3.53 -1.73
C HIS A 86 -9.69 -3.26 -2.98
N GLN A 87 -10.69 -4.11 -3.23
CA GLN A 87 -11.51 -4.01 -4.44
C GLN A 87 -12.21 -2.65 -4.55
N ARG A 88 -12.76 -2.13 -3.43
CA ARG A 88 -13.36 -0.79 -3.40
C ARG A 88 -12.36 0.31 -3.73
N SER A 89 -11.11 0.16 -3.29
CA SER A 89 -10.05 1.13 -3.53
C SER A 89 -9.56 1.08 -4.97
N VAL A 90 -9.42 -0.11 -5.55
CA VAL A 90 -9.09 -0.31 -6.97
C VAL A 90 -10.17 0.28 -7.87
N THR A 91 -11.45 -0.04 -7.63
CA THR A 91 -12.56 0.53 -8.42
C THR A 91 -12.60 2.05 -8.33
N TRP A 92 -12.46 2.62 -7.13
CA TRP A 92 -12.40 4.07 -6.97
C TRP A 92 -11.19 4.70 -7.68
N LEU A 93 -10.01 4.06 -7.63
CA LEU A 93 -8.82 4.54 -8.35
C LEU A 93 -9.05 4.52 -9.86
N GLN A 94 -9.61 3.44 -10.41
CA GLN A 94 -9.94 3.36 -11.84
C GLN A 94 -10.86 4.49 -12.28
N GLU A 95 -11.93 4.74 -11.51
CA GLU A 95 -12.89 5.82 -11.79
C GLU A 95 -12.21 7.20 -11.76
N ARG A 96 -11.36 7.46 -10.76
CA ARG A 96 -10.71 8.77 -10.58
C ARG A 96 -9.56 9.01 -11.55
N LEU A 97 -8.83 7.97 -11.93
CA LEU A 97 -7.77 8.06 -12.94
C LEU A 97 -8.37 8.28 -14.33
N ALA A 98 -9.53 7.70 -14.63
CA ALA A 98 -10.25 7.96 -15.88
C ALA A 98 -10.85 9.38 -15.97
N ALA A 99 -11.12 10.02 -14.82
CA ALA A 99 -11.62 11.39 -14.80
C ALA A 99 -10.54 12.40 -15.26
N PRO A 100 -10.81 13.24 -16.26
CA PRO A 100 -9.86 14.25 -16.74
C PRO A 100 -9.42 15.21 -15.63
N HIS A 101 -8.14 15.59 -15.66
CA HIS A 101 -7.58 16.63 -14.78
C HIS A 101 -6.56 17.46 -15.55
N ASN A 102 -6.64 18.78 -15.40
CA ASN A 102 -5.67 19.70 -15.98
C ASN A 102 -4.47 19.83 -15.03
N GLY A 103 -3.49 18.94 -15.19
CA GLY A 103 -2.26 18.91 -14.39
C GLY A 103 -1.75 17.49 -14.12
N PRO A 104 -0.62 17.34 -13.43
CA PRO A 104 -0.13 16.03 -13.04
C PRO A 104 -1.03 15.40 -11.97
N THR A 105 -1.15 14.07 -12.02
CA THR A 105 -1.76 13.27 -10.96
C THR A 105 -0.68 12.48 -10.23
N VAL A 106 -0.76 12.43 -8.91
CA VAL A 106 0.05 11.60 -8.03
C VAL A 106 -0.89 10.66 -7.28
N VAL A 107 -0.57 9.37 -7.28
CA VAL A 107 -1.29 8.38 -6.48
C VAL A 107 -0.51 8.12 -5.20
N VAL A 108 -1.18 8.04 -4.05
CA VAL A 108 -0.57 7.80 -2.74
C VAL A 108 -1.25 6.61 -2.08
N THR A 109 -0.50 5.53 -1.87
CA THR A 109 -1.03 4.32 -1.22
C THR A 109 -0.19 3.89 -0.04
N HIS A 110 -0.81 3.22 0.94
CA HIS A 110 -0.02 2.61 2.01
C HIS A 110 0.68 1.35 1.51
N HIS A 111 -0.07 0.40 0.93
CA HIS A 111 0.51 -0.82 0.35
C HIS A 111 1.02 -0.59 -1.07
N ALA A 112 1.95 -1.44 -1.50
CA ALA A 112 2.57 -1.31 -2.81
C ALA A 112 1.69 -1.90 -3.94
N PRO A 113 1.67 -1.28 -5.13
CA PRO A 113 0.81 -1.73 -6.23
C PRO A 113 1.45 -2.83 -7.10
N SER A 114 2.71 -3.21 -6.85
CA SER A 114 3.44 -4.20 -7.66
C SER A 114 4.39 -5.03 -6.80
N ALA A 115 4.63 -6.28 -7.22
CA ALA A 115 5.67 -7.13 -6.65
C ALA A 115 7.07 -6.52 -6.79
N ARG A 116 7.30 -5.68 -7.81
CA ARG A 116 8.58 -5.01 -8.05
C ARG A 116 8.97 -4.04 -6.93
N CYS A 117 8.00 -3.59 -6.14
CA CYS A 117 8.20 -2.70 -5.00
C CYS A 117 8.82 -3.40 -3.79
N LEU A 118 8.84 -4.73 -3.79
CA LEU A 118 9.35 -5.54 -2.68
C LEU A 118 10.88 -5.69 -2.78
N PRO A 119 11.58 -5.87 -1.65
CA PRO A 119 13.02 -6.12 -1.65
C PRO A 119 13.37 -7.46 -2.31
N GLN A 120 14.64 -7.61 -2.69
CA GLN A 120 15.14 -8.85 -3.30
C GLN A 120 14.86 -10.07 -2.40
N GLY A 121 14.43 -11.17 -3.00
CA GLY A 121 14.07 -12.40 -2.27
C GLY A 121 12.65 -12.41 -1.71
N ALA A 122 11.93 -11.28 -1.69
CA ALA A 122 10.55 -11.24 -1.23
C ALA A 122 9.59 -12.09 -2.07
N ALA A 123 9.93 -12.36 -3.34
CA ALA A 123 9.16 -13.26 -4.21
C ALA A 123 9.17 -14.73 -3.75
N GLU A 124 10.13 -15.12 -2.89
CA GLU A 124 10.25 -16.47 -2.36
C GLU A 124 9.42 -16.67 -1.07
N ASP A 125 9.07 -15.57 -0.37
CA ASP A 125 8.22 -15.60 0.80
C ASP A 125 6.78 -15.21 0.45
N ARG A 126 5.87 -16.19 0.55
CA ARG A 126 4.41 -15.97 0.37
C ARG A 126 3.85 -14.92 1.32
N PHE A 127 4.51 -14.68 2.46
CA PHE A 127 4.15 -13.60 3.38
C PHE A 127 4.20 -12.21 2.74
N SER A 128 4.99 -12.05 1.67
CA SER A 128 5.11 -10.79 0.96
C SER A 128 3.80 -10.32 0.32
N ALA A 129 2.82 -11.22 0.14
CA ALA A 129 1.46 -10.89 -0.30
C ALA A 129 0.69 -10.00 0.70
N ALA A 130 1.21 -9.79 1.91
CA ALA A 130 0.69 -8.79 2.84
C ALA A 130 1.09 -7.35 2.47
N TYR A 131 2.17 -7.15 1.71
CA TYR A 131 2.74 -5.82 1.47
C TYR A 131 2.43 -5.23 0.09
N ALA A 132 2.20 -6.09 -0.90
CA ALA A 132 1.98 -5.67 -2.28
C ALA A 132 0.80 -6.40 -2.94
N SER A 133 0.24 -5.76 -3.97
CA SER A 133 -0.79 -6.32 -4.84
C SER A 133 -0.29 -6.44 -6.28
N ARG A 134 -0.99 -7.24 -7.09
CA ARG A 134 -0.66 -7.47 -8.51
C ARG A 134 -1.42 -6.47 -9.39
N LEU A 135 -1.10 -5.18 -9.28
CA LEU A 135 -1.79 -4.07 -9.93
C LEU A 135 -0.92 -3.33 -10.96
N ASP A 136 0.12 -3.98 -11.50
CA ASP A 136 0.99 -3.41 -12.54
C ASP A 136 0.17 -2.83 -13.71
N TRP A 137 -0.91 -3.50 -14.12
CA TRP A 137 -1.84 -3.02 -15.16
C TRP A 137 -2.46 -1.66 -14.81
N LEU A 138 -2.89 -1.47 -13.56
CA LEU A 138 -3.50 -0.21 -13.11
C LEU A 138 -2.46 0.92 -13.08
N VAL A 139 -1.23 0.60 -12.68
CA VAL A 139 -0.13 1.57 -12.67
C VAL A 139 0.24 1.99 -14.09
N GLU A 140 0.31 1.04 -15.03
CA GLU A 140 0.57 1.27 -16.45
C GLU A 140 -0.51 2.19 -17.06
N GLU A 141 -1.78 1.89 -16.80
CA GLU A 141 -2.94 2.63 -17.32
C GLU A 141 -3.17 3.99 -16.64
N SER A 142 -2.63 4.20 -15.43
CA SER A 142 -2.93 5.39 -14.62
C SER A 142 -2.53 6.73 -15.27
N GLY A 143 -1.49 6.74 -16.11
CA GLY A 143 -0.89 7.97 -16.62
C GLY A 143 -0.36 8.92 -15.52
N ALA A 144 -0.23 8.45 -14.28
CA ALA A 144 0.20 9.26 -13.16
C ALA A 144 1.66 9.69 -13.32
N ALA A 145 2.01 10.87 -12.81
CA ALA A 145 3.39 11.33 -12.77
C ALA A 145 4.22 10.50 -11.78
N ALA A 146 3.62 10.14 -10.65
CA ALA A 146 4.21 9.29 -9.63
C ALA A 146 3.14 8.48 -8.87
N TRP A 147 3.57 7.34 -8.34
CA TRP A 147 2.82 6.51 -7.41
C TRP A 147 3.65 6.32 -6.14
N CYS A 148 3.27 7.00 -5.07
CA CYS A 148 3.93 6.90 -3.78
C CYS A 148 3.36 5.73 -2.98
N TYR A 149 4.23 4.90 -2.41
CA TYR A 149 3.83 3.76 -1.60
C TYR A 149 4.69 3.61 -0.34
N GLY A 150 4.16 2.90 0.66
CA GLY A 150 4.85 2.60 1.92
C GLY A 150 4.68 1.13 2.30
N HIS A 151 4.59 0.86 3.61
CA HIS A 151 4.42 -0.46 4.25
C HIS A 151 5.58 -1.45 4.01
N VAL A 152 6.28 -1.32 2.89
CA VAL A 152 7.57 -1.95 2.60
C VAL A 152 8.63 -1.11 3.31
N HIS A 153 9.16 -1.62 4.42
CA HIS A 153 10.11 -0.88 5.27
C HIS A 153 11.56 -0.92 4.75
N GLU A 154 11.75 -1.35 3.51
CA GLU A 154 13.03 -1.37 2.81
C GLU A 154 12.86 -0.67 1.46
N PRO A 155 13.82 0.18 1.06
CA PRO A 155 13.74 0.81 -0.26
C PRO A 155 13.87 -0.27 -1.35
N PRO A 156 13.30 -0.04 -2.54
CA PRO A 156 13.56 -0.93 -3.66
C PRO A 156 15.05 -0.92 -4.02
N ALA A 157 15.53 -2.03 -4.59
CA ALA A 157 16.93 -2.17 -5.01
C ALA A 157 17.31 -1.12 -6.07
N GLU A 158 16.36 -0.82 -6.96
CA GLU A 158 16.50 0.08 -8.10
C GLU A 158 15.27 0.99 -8.24
N GLU A 159 15.36 2.00 -9.11
CA GLU A 159 14.21 2.82 -9.46
C GLU A 159 13.19 2.01 -10.26
N ILE A 160 11.91 2.11 -9.87
CA ILE A 160 10.83 1.34 -10.49
C ILE A 160 9.96 2.26 -11.33
N ARG A 161 9.78 1.86 -12.59
CA ARG A 161 8.81 2.47 -13.51
C ARG A 161 7.94 1.40 -14.15
N ILE A 162 6.64 1.67 -14.21
CA ILE A 162 5.64 0.88 -14.94
C ILE A 162 4.94 1.86 -15.87
N GLY A 163 5.02 1.62 -17.18
CA GLY A 163 4.73 2.60 -18.21
C GLY A 163 5.44 3.94 -17.97
N ARG A 164 4.65 5.01 -17.86
CA ARG A 164 5.15 6.37 -17.60
C ARG A 164 5.24 6.70 -16.11
N THR A 165 4.63 5.90 -15.25
CA THR A 165 4.46 6.17 -13.83
C THR A 165 5.70 5.72 -13.05
N ARG A 166 6.30 6.64 -12.30
CA ARG A 166 7.41 6.34 -11.38
C ARG A 166 6.84 5.88 -10.04
N LEU A 167 7.29 4.73 -9.54
CA LEU A 167 6.90 4.27 -8.21
C LEU A 167 7.94 4.74 -7.19
N VAL A 168 7.48 5.40 -6.14
CA VAL A 168 8.34 6.11 -5.17
C VAL A 168 8.03 5.64 -3.76
N SER A 169 9.07 5.35 -2.99
CA SER A 169 8.96 5.06 -1.56
C SER A 169 10.19 5.59 -0.84
N ASN A 170 10.00 6.26 0.29
CA ASN A 170 11.07 6.73 1.17
C ASN A 170 10.85 6.15 2.59
N PRO A 171 11.00 4.83 2.76
CA PRO A 171 10.74 4.19 4.04
C PRO A 171 11.86 4.50 5.03
N ARG A 172 11.51 4.78 6.28
CA ARG A 172 12.49 4.98 7.36
C ARG A 172 13.18 3.67 7.79
N GLY A 173 12.49 2.55 7.69
CA GLY A 173 12.93 1.26 8.23
C GLY A 173 12.55 1.05 9.71
N TYR A 174 12.94 -0.10 10.28
CA TYR A 174 12.63 -0.46 11.66
C TYR A 174 13.70 0.08 12.62
N GLY A 175 13.37 1.13 13.37
CA GLY A 175 14.27 1.77 14.35
C GLY A 175 14.42 1.07 15.72
N GLY A 176 14.05 -0.20 15.87
CA GLY A 176 13.80 -0.76 17.21
C GLY A 176 14.37 -2.14 17.58
N GLY A 177 15.07 -2.87 16.69
CA GLY A 177 15.42 -4.27 17.00
C GLY A 177 16.78 -4.78 16.55
N LYS A 178 17.49 -4.07 15.66
CA LYS A 178 18.78 -4.51 15.09
C LYS A 178 19.81 -3.38 15.04
N GLY A 179 19.88 -2.55 16.09
CA GLY A 179 20.78 -1.40 16.12
C GLY A 179 20.60 -0.46 14.92
N ARG A 180 21.66 0.27 14.54
CA ARG A 180 21.68 1.20 13.39
C ARG A 180 21.50 0.50 12.02
N ASP A 181 21.42 -0.84 11.95
CA ASP A 181 21.36 -1.60 10.70
C ASP A 181 19.94 -1.84 10.18
N GLY A 182 18.89 -1.54 10.97
CA GLY A 182 17.49 -1.59 10.54
C GLY A 182 16.94 -0.30 9.94
N LEU A 183 17.75 0.78 9.96
CA LEU A 183 17.41 2.05 9.35
C LEU A 183 17.81 2.04 7.88
N ASN A 184 16.91 2.50 7.02
CA ASN A 184 17.24 2.68 5.61
C ASN A 184 18.32 3.78 5.49
N ARG A 185 19.52 3.44 5.02
CA ARG A 185 20.61 4.41 4.82
C ARG A 185 20.36 5.39 3.67
N ARG A 186 19.39 5.08 2.81
CA ARG A 186 18.85 5.96 1.77
C ARG A 186 17.62 6.74 2.25
N PHE A 187 17.25 6.62 3.54
CA PHE A 187 16.23 7.48 4.11
C PHE A 187 16.75 8.90 4.10
N ASP A 188 16.06 9.75 3.35
CA ASP A 188 16.37 11.17 3.29
C ASP A 188 15.30 11.91 4.10
N GLU A 189 15.75 12.55 5.19
CA GLU A 189 14.91 13.36 6.06
C GLU A 189 14.58 14.73 5.46
N TYR A 190 15.30 15.15 4.41
CA TYR A 190 15.20 16.45 3.74
C TYR A 190 14.76 16.35 2.28
N GLU A 191 14.67 15.15 1.69
CA GLU A 191 13.94 14.98 0.43
C GLU A 191 12.48 15.34 0.72
N VAL A 192 11.98 16.40 0.10
CA VAL A 192 10.64 16.99 0.32
C VAL A 192 9.51 16.07 -0.21
N GLY A 193 9.73 14.76 -0.28
CA GLY A 193 8.89 13.77 -0.93
C GLY A 193 8.60 12.57 -0.04
N LEU A 194 7.59 12.72 0.82
CA LEU A 194 6.85 11.64 1.50
C LEU A 194 7.65 10.67 2.38
N VAL A 195 7.55 10.85 3.70
CA VAL A 195 7.64 9.72 4.64
C VAL A 195 6.29 9.00 4.59
N VAL A 196 6.25 7.74 4.16
CA VAL A 196 5.05 6.88 4.13
C VAL A 196 5.10 5.86 5.26
#